data_AF-A0A2A6NHI5-F1
#
_entry.id   AF-A0A2A6NHI5-F1
#
_cell.length_a   1.000
_cell.length_b   1.000
_cell.length_c   1.000
_cell.angle_alpha   90.00
_cell.angle_beta   90.00
_cell.angle_gamma   90.00
#
_symmetry.space_group_name_H-M   'P 1'
#
loop_
_entity.id
_entity.type
_entity.pdbx_description
1 polymer ?
#
loop_
_entity_poly.entity_id
_entity_poly.type
_entity_poly.pdbx_seq_one_letter_code
_entity_poly.pdbx_strand_id
1 'polypeptide(L)' 'MKDAFDQWWEWAEKPLDSPLTIPAEIHNPVMQLAPHDRRDRMKVNEVVASYILPQEEPGAG' A
#
# COMPACT_ATOMS: atom_id res chain seq x y z
N MET A 1 3.01 -3.74 -17.03
CA MET A 1 3.42 -3.12 -15.76
C MET A 1 2.34 -3.40 -14.75
N LYS A 2 2.69 -3.87 -13.55
CA LYS A 2 1.74 -4.03 -12.45
C LYS A 2 1.53 -2.68 -11.78
N ASP A 3 0.29 -2.33 -11.49
CA ASP A 3 -0.03 -1.09 -10.78
C ASP A 3 0.01 -1.28 -9.25
N ALA A 4 -0.26 -0.22 -8.49
CA ALA A 4 -0.19 -0.28 -7.03
C ALA A 4 -1.28 -1.19 -6.45
N PHE A 5 -2.45 -1.26 -7.10
CA PHE A 5 -3.49 -2.19 -6.72
C PHE A 5 -3.08 -3.64 -6.94
N ASP A 6 -2.43 -3.99 -8.06
CA ASP A 6 -1.97 -5.36 -8.29
C ASP A 6 -1.01 -5.81 -7.17
N GLN A 7 -0.07 -4.95 -6.78
CA GLN A 7 0.87 -5.24 -5.69
C GLN A 7 0.16 -5.37 -4.33
N TRP A 8 -0.76 -4.44 -4.03
CA TRP A 8 -1.59 -4.50 -2.83
C TRP A 8 -2.42 -5.78 -2.77
N TRP A 9 -3.05 -6.16 -3.89
CA TRP A 9 -3.93 -7.31 -3.98
C TRP A 9 -3.16 -8.62 -3.83
N GLU A 10 -2.00 -8.75 -4.48
CA GLU A 10 -1.11 -9.91 -4.31
C GLU A 10 -0.65 -10.06 -2.85
N TRP A 11 -0.36 -8.96 -2.17
CA TRP A 11 -0.02 -8.99 -0.74
C TRP A 11 -1.21 -9.27 0.16
N ALA A 12 -2.41 -8.74 -0.16
CA ALA A 12 -3.59 -8.93 0.65
C ALA A 12 -4.16 -10.36 0.55
N GLU A 13 -4.03 -11.00 -0.61
CA GLU A 13 -4.45 -12.40 -0.83
C GLU A 13 -3.39 -13.43 -0.44
N LYS A 14 -2.16 -13.00 -0.10
CA LYS A 14 -1.09 -13.94 0.25
C LYS A 14 -1.47 -14.76 1.50
N PRO A 15 -1.06 -16.04 1.58
CA PRO A 15 -1.16 -16.80 2.81
C PRO A 15 -0.25 -16.18 3.89
N LEU A 16 -0.64 -16.32 5.17
CA LEU A 16 0.08 -15.71 6.30
C LEU A 16 1.55 -16.14 6.37
N ASP A 17 1.86 -17.36 5.93
CA ASP A 17 3.22 -17.91 5.88
C ASP A 17 4.06 -17.38 4.70
N SER A 18 3.49 -16.55 3.83
CA SER A 18 4.19 -16.01 2.67
C SER A 18 5.13 -14.87 3.06
N PRO A 19 6.41 -14.93 2.65
CA PRO A 19 7.38 -13.85 2.86
C PRO A 19 7.12 -12.63 1.94
N LEU A 20 6.07 -12.64 1.12
CA LEU A 20 5.75 -11.55 0.21
C LEU A 20 5.49 -10.26 1.00
N THR A 21 6.25 -9.22 0.70
CA THR A 21 6.10 -7.88 1.28
C THR A 21 5.87 -6.87 0.16
N ILE A 22 5.28 -5.73 0.51
CA ILE A 22 5.06 -4.61 -0.41
C ILE A 22 5.74 -3.35 0.12
N PRO A 23 6.12 -2.41 -0.75
CA PRO A 23 6.63 -1.11 -0.35
C PRO A 23 5.72 -0.38 0.64
N ALA A 24 6.31 0.30 1.62
CA ALA A 24 5.56 1.11 2.61
C ALA A 24 4.78 2.26 1.94
N GLU A 25 5.28 2.79 0.82
CA GLU A 25 4.59 3.79 -0.01
C GLU A 25 3.29 3.28 -0.64
N ILE A 26 3.10 1.96 -0.72
CA ILE A 26 1.83 1.34 -1.14
C ILE A 26 0.99 0.98 0.08
N HIS A 27 1.60 0.31 1.07
CA HIS A 27 0.88 -0.17 2.25
C HIS A 27 0.25 0.96 3.08
N ASN A 28 1.01 2.01 3.39
CA ASN A 28 0.59 3.07 4.30
C ASN A 28 -0.61 3.88 3.78
N PRO A 29 -0.63 4.39 2.53
CA PRO A 29 -1.80 5.11 2.03
C PRO A 29 -3.02 4.21 1.86
N VAL A 30 -2.84 2.95 1.44
CA VAL A 30 -3.97 2.02 1.28
C VAL A 30 -4.59 1.65 2.64
N MET A 31 -3.78 1.56 3.70
CA MET A 31 -4.28 1.35 5.06
C MET A 31 -5.13 2.53 5.59
N GLN A 32 -4.93 3.75 5.08
CA GLN A 32 -5.77 4.91 5.40
C GLN A 32 -7.15 4.84 4.74
N LEU A 33 -7.33 4.05 3.68
CA LEU A 33 -8.63 3.82 3.06
C LEU A 33 -9.54 2.96 3.95
N ALA A 34 -10.85 3.18 3.82
CA ALA A 34 -11.86 2.29 4.39
C ALA A 34 -11.70 0.87 3.84
N PRO A 35 -11.97 -0.20 4.61
CA PRO A 35 -11.76 -1.59 4.18
C PRO A 35 -12.44 -1.96 2.86
N HIS A 36 -13.62 -1.40 2.59
CA HIS A 36 -14.32 -1.58 1.32
C HIS A 36 -13.57 -0.94 0.14
N ASP A 37 -12.98 0.22 0.35
CA ASP A 37 -12.28 1.00 -0.67
C ASP A 37 -10.89 0.44 -1.00
N ARG A 38 -10.30 -0.36 -0.11
CA ARG A 38 -9.05 -1.12 -0.37
C ARG A 38 -9.20 -2.16 -1.48
N ARG A 39 -10.44 -2.47 -1.90
CA ARG A 39 -10.74 -3.36 -3.02
C ARG A 39 -11.01 -2.61 -4.32
N ASP A 40 -11.07 -1.28 -4.27
CA ASP A 40 -11.28 -0.44 -5.45
C ASP A 40 -9.92 -0.08 -6.06
N ARG A 41 -9.70 -0.59 -7.27
CA ARG A 41 -8.46 -0.38 -8.04
C ARG A 41 -8.16 1.11 -8.26
N MET A 42 -9.18 1.90 -8.56
CA MET A 42 -9.01 3.32 -8.84
C MET A 42 -8.63 4.06 -7.56
N LYS A 43 -9.32 3.80 -6.45
CA LYS A 43 -9.01 4.45 -5.17
C LYS A 43 -7.64 4.08 -4.62
N VAL A 44 -7.24 2.82 -4.74
CA VAL A 44 -5.91 2.36 -4.32
C VAL A 44 -4.81 3.03 -5.15
N ASN A 45 -4.95 3.07 -6.48
CA ASN A 45 -3.97 3.73 -7.33
C ASN A 45 -3.93 5.26 -7.09
N GLU A 46 -5.09 5.89 -6.88
CA GLU A 46 -5.18 7.34 -6.61
C GLU A 46 -4.53 7.72 -5.27
N VAL A 47 -4.79 6.96 -4.20
CA VAL A 47 -4.24 7.27 -2.88
C VAL A 47 -2.73 7.05 -2.86
N VAL A 48 -2.23 6.02 -3.55
CA VAL A 48 -0.78 5.75 -3.68
C VAL A 48 -0.10 6.84 -4.50
N ALA A 49 -0.71 7.24 -5.63
CA ALA A 49 -0.18 8.32 -6.45
C ALA A 49 -0.15 9.67 -5.71
N SER A 50 -1.09 9.89 -4.79
CA SER A 50 -1.18 11.10 -3.97
C SER A 50 -0.36 11.02 -2.68
N TYR A 51 0.23 9.87 -2.38
CA TYR A 51 0.96 9.65 -1.14
C TYR A 51 2.38 10.19 -1.26
N ILE A 52 2.57 11.39 -0.69
CA ILE A 52 3.91 11.89 -0.40
C ILE A 52 4.35 11.21 0.90
N LEU A 53 5.40 10.38 0.82
CA LEU A 53 6.04 9.84 2.02
C LEU A 53 6.40 11.05 2.92
N PRO A 54 5.89 11.14 4.17
CA PRO A 54 6.53 12.01 5.13
C PRO A 54 7.99 11.55 5.18
N GLN A 55 8.92 12.45 4.86
CA GLN A 55 10.34 12.18 4.98
C GLN A 55 10.54 11.53 6.35
N GLU A 56 11.15 10.34 6.41
CA GLU A 56 11.52 9.76 7.68
C GLU A 56 12.31 10.83 8.44
N GLU A 57 11.75 11.33 9.54
CA GLU A 57 12.43 12.31 10.39
C GLU A 57 13.78 11.69 10.77
N PRO A 58 14.92 12.24 10.32
CA PRO A 58 16.23 11.68 10.64
C PRO A 58 16.53 12.02 12.11
N GLY A 59 16.08 11.18 13.04
CA GLY A 59 16.46 11.31 14.43
C GLY A 59 15.43 10.78 15.43
N ALA A 60 15.49 9.49 15.71
CA ALA A 60 15.26 9.00 17.06
C ALA A 60 16.48 8.15 17.43
N GLY A 61 17.54 8.84 17.85
CA GLY A 61 18.71 8.26 18.51
C GLY A 61 18.44 7.96 19.98
#